data_AF-A0A353Z271-F1
#
_entry.id   AF-A0A353Z271-F1
#
_cell.length_a   1.000
_cell.length_b   1.000
_cell.length_c   1.000
_cell.angle_alpha   90.00
_cell.angle_beta   90.00
_cell.angle_gamma   90.00
#
_symmetry.space_group_name_H-M   'P 1'
#
loop_
_entity.id
_entity.type
_entity.pdbx_description
1 polymer ?
#
loop_
_entity_poly.entity_id
_entity_poly.type
_entity_poly.pdbx_seq_one_letter_code
_entity_poly.pdbx_strand_id
1 'polypeptide(L)'
;MKNRILYILLLTLSTNILSQEYYAFPDSLTIWSVNTDKYTVNGDTIINDQAYKKYYYSSGDSVFSYKNAAYFAAVREDNQKRIWRIERDAFEEKLLYDFSKSIGDTIVVHPMSANYFGRDSYHVTIVRVDSIIVHNSYRKRYTIGNVKGQTFVPKYWIEGIGSTRGLIDSGISQQLRGNIGYPELLCFTTEQYTYHVSSNKDCFRPITLPRRAENFIIKKELDELLSLIE
;
A
#
# COMPACT_ATOMS: atom_id res chain seq x y z
N MET A 1 -34.59 -35.99 -56.86
CA MET A 1 -34.18 -36.31 -55.47
C MET A 1 -33.35 -35.13 -54.98
N LYS A 2 -33.86 -34.41 -53.97
CA LYS A 2 -33.47 -33.03 -53.63
C LYS A 2 -32.39 -33.07 -52.53
N ASN A 3 -31.16 -32.70 -52.86
CA ASN A 3 -30.02 -32.64 -51.94
C ASN A 3 -30.33 -31.71 -50.76
N ARG A 4 -30.37 -32.25 -49.55
CA ARG A 4 -30.43 -31.48 -48.30
C ARG A 4 -29.00 -31.35 -47.77
N ILE A 5 -28.31 -30.29 -48.19
CA ILE A 5 -27.06 -29.87 -47.57
C ILE A 5 -27.45 -29.10 -46.30
N LEU A 6 -27.19 -29.72 -45.15
CA LEU A 6 -27.40 -29.14 -43.82
C LEU A 6 -26.26 -28.15 -43.56
N TYR A 7 -26.52 -26.85 -43.74
CA TYR A 7 -25.59 -25.79 -43.33
C TYR A 7 -25.64 -25.65 -41.81
N ILE A 8 -24.67 -26.25 -41.11
CA ILE A 8 -24.40 -25.94 -39.70
C ILE A 8 -23.67 -24.59 -39.70
N LEU A 9 -24.45 -23.51 -39.52
CA LEU A 9 -23.92 -22.18 -39.27
C LEU A 9 -23.30 -22.19 -37.86
N LEU A 10 -21.97 -22.37 -37.78
CA LEU A 10 -21.22 -22.13 -36.54
C LEU A 10 -21.30 -20.63 -36.21
N LEU A 11 -22.29 -20.23 -35.41
CA LEU A 11 -22.22 -19.00 -34.64
C LEU A 11 -21.06 -19.18 -33.64
N THR A 12 -19.86 -18.73 -34.03
CA THR A 12 -18.82 -18.40 -33.05
C THR A 12 -19.30 -17.16 -32.31
N LEU A 13 -20.07 -17.37 -31.24
CA LEU A 13 -20.35 -16.34 -30.27
C LEU A 13 -18.99 -15.94 -29.69
N SER A 14 -18.44 -14.80 -30.13
CA SER A 14 -17.25 -14.22 -29.52
C SER A 14 -17.65 -13.83 -28.10
N THR A 15 -17.48 -14.75 -27.16
CA THR A 15 -17.42 -14.39 -25.76
C THR A 15 -16.23 -13.45 -25.66
N ASN A 16 -16.47 -12.15 -25.55
CA ASN A 16 -15.48 -11.25 -24.99
C ASN A 16 -15.18 -11.83 -23.61
N ILE A 17 -14.09 -12.59 -23.51
CA ILE A 17 -13.49 -12.90 -22.23
C ILE A 17 -13.04 -11.53 -21.73
N LEU A 18 -13.93 -10.84 -21.02
CA LEU A 18 -13.58 -9.63 -20.31
C LEU A 18 -12.65 -10.10 -19.21
N SER A 19 -11.35 -10.18 -19.52
CA SER A 19 -10.34 -10.09 -18.49
C SER A 19 -10.70 -8.84 -17.70
N GLN A 20 -10.90 -9.00 -16.39
CA GLN A 20 -11.05 -7.85 -15.51
C GLN A 20 -9.93 -6.86 -15.81
N GLU A 21 -10.30 -5.62 -16.07
CA GLU A 21 -9.36 -4.55 -16.32
C GLU A 21 -8.41 -4.43 -15.13
N TYR A 22 -7.12 -4.39 -15.41
CA TYR A 22 -6.12 -4.17 -14.38
C TYR A 22 -6.07 -2.70 -14.01
N TYR A 23 -6.16 -2.40 -12.72
CA TYR A 23 -5.99 -1.03 -12.23
C TYR A 23 -4.52 -0.79 -11.90
N ALA A 24 -3.85 -0.01 -12.77
CA ALA A 24 -2.47 0.39 -12.60
C ALA A 24 -2.26 1.21 -11.32
N PHE A 25 -1.04 1.16 -10.78
CA PHE A 25 -0.66 1.96 -9.63
C PHE A 25 -0.67 3.45 -9.99
N PRO A 26 -1.17 4.35 -9.12
CA PRO A 26 -1.34 5.75 -9.50
C PRO A 26 -0.01 6.44 -9.84
N ASP A 27 -0.03 7.20 -10.93
CA ASP A 27 1.11 7.90 -11.52
C ASP A 27 0.98 9.44 -11.47
N SER A 28 -0.11 9.91 -10.86
CA SER A 28 -0.60 11.28 -10.81
C SER A 28 -1.26 11.57 -9.46
N LEU A 29 -1.50 12.85 -9.18
CA LEU A 29 -1.91 13.39 -7.87
C LEU A 29 -2.95 12.53 -7.14
N THR A 30 -2.46 11.76 -6.18
CA THR A 30 -3.23 10.80 -5.39
C THR A 30 -2.67 10.79 -3.97
N ILE A 31 -3.55 10.79 -2.97
CA ILE A 31 -3.19 10.84 -1.55
C ILE A 31 -3.57 9.54 -0.86
N TRP A 32 -2.59 8.86 -0.27
CA TRP A 32 -2.80 7.78 0.68
C TRP A 32 -2.77 8.35 2.09
N SER A 33 -3.89 8.26 2.78
CA SER A 33 -4.00 8.68 4.17
C SER A 33 -3.82 7.50 5.11
N VAL A 34 -2.68 7.44 5.80
CA VAL A 34 -2.31 6.32 6.66
C VAL A 34 -2.16 6.83 8.09
N ASN A 35 -3.13 6.56 8.98
CA ASN A 35 -3.17 7.17 10.32
C ASN A 35 -2.97 8.71 10.29
N THR A 36 -1.86 9.20 10.85
CA THR A 36 -1.44 10.61 10.86
C THR A 36 -0.68 11.03 9.60
N ASP A 37 -0.26 10.06 8.79
CA ASP A 37 0.62 10.29 7.65
C ASP A 37 -0.18 10.44 6.37
N LYS A 38 0.41 11.18 5.43
CA LYS A 38 -0.13 11.43 4.09
C LYS A 38 0.99 11.21 3.09
N TYR A 39 0.77 10.30 2.16
CA TYR A 39 1.69 10.06 1.04
C TYR A 39 1.06 10.57 -0.24
N THR A 40 1.88 11.15 -1.13
CA THR A 40 1.43 11.56 -2.45
C THR A 40 2.49 11.28 -3.50
N VAL A 41 2.07 11.19 -4.75
CA VAL A 41 2.94 11.13 -5.92
C VAL A 41 3.01 12.50 -6.58
N ASN A 42 4.22 12.98 -6.86
CA ASN A 42 4.43 14.23 -7.59
C ASN A 42 5.76 14.26 -8.36
N GLY A 43 5.65 14.18 -9.68
CA GLY A 43 6.76 14.33 -10.62
C GLY A 43 7.52 13.05 -10.88
N ASP A 44 8.39 13.13 -11.88
CA ASP A 44 9.13 12.00 -12.42
C ASP A 44 10.61 12.06 -12.05
N THR A 45 11.29 10.92 -12.13
CA THR A 45 12.75 10.81 -12.05
C THR A 45 13.23 9.61 -12.86
N ILE A 46 14.48 9.64 -13.30
CA ILE A 46 15.17 8.51 -13.93
C ILE A 46 16.30 8.09 -13.00
N ILE A 47 16.37 6.80 -12.68
CA ILE A 47 17.44 6.22 -11.87
C ILE A 47 17.89 4.96 -12.59
N ASN A 48 19.18 4.83 -12.88
CA ASN A 48 19.74 3.69 -13.62
C ASN A 48 18.97 3.37 -14.92
N ASP A 49 18.70 4.40 -15.73
CA ASP A 49 17.94 4.33 -17.00
C ASP A 49 16.48 3.84 -16.89
N GLN A 50 15.96 3.70 -15.67
CA GLN A 50 14.60 3.29 -15.41
C GLN A 50 13.78 4.50 -14.95
N ALA A 51 12.55 4.64 -15.47
CA ALA A 51 11.63 5.72 -15.11
C ALA A 51 10.87 5.39 -13.81
N TYR A 52 10.77 6.39 -12.93
CA TYR A 52 10.04 6.32 -11.66
C TYR A 52 9.22 7.58 -11.43
N LYS A 53 8.27 7.46 -10.52
CA LYS A 53 7.52 8.53 -9.92
C LYS A 53 8.10 8.89 -8.56
N LYS A 54 8.22 10.18 -8.25
CA LYS A 54 8.66 10.65 -6.94
C LYS A 54 7.49 10.67 -5.98
N TYR A 55 7.65 10.00 -4.85
CA TYR A 55 6.68 9.98 -3.77
C TYR A 55 7.18 10.86 -2.63
N TYR A 56 6.24 11.54 -1.98
CA TYR A 56 6.46 12.42 -0.85
C TYR A 56 5.56 12.02 0.29
N TYR A 57 5.97 12.33 1.51
CA TYR A 57 5.13 12.16 2.69
C TYR A 57 5.15 13.39 3.58
N SER A 58 4.03 13.64 4.25
CA SER A 58 3.90 14.57 5.38
C SER A 58 3.21 13.83 6.54
N SER A 59 3.46 14.27 7.77
CA SER A 59 2.98 13.62 8.99
C SER A 59 2.43 14.65 9.96
N GLY A 60 1.48 14.23 10.80
CA GLY A 60 0.92 15.04 11.89
C GLY A 60 -0.29 15.87 11.51
N ASP A 61 -0.55 16.06 10.21
CA ASP A 61 -1.64 16.89 9.70
C ASP A 61 -2.74 16.09 9.00
N SER A 62 -3.97 16.59 9.08
CA SER A 62 -5.14 15.99 8.41
C SER A 62 -5.13 16.22 6.90
N VAL A 63 -4.41 17.24 6.43
CA VAL A 63 -4.29 17.63 5.02
C VAL A 63 -2.83 17.54 4.62
N PHE A 64 -2.56 16.95 3.45
CA PHE A 64 -1.20 16.93 2.90
C PHE A 64 -0.72 18.34 2.59
N SER A 65 0.51 18.67 2.99
CA SER A 65 1.14 19.97 2.73
C SER A 65 2.57 19.80 2.24
N TYR A 66 2.88 20.35 1.06
CA TYR A 66 4.24 20.36 0.52
C TYR A 66 5.23 21.15 1.40
N LYS A 67 4.77 22.09 2.24
CA LYS A 67 5.64 22.87 3.11
C LYS A 67 6.35 22.00 4.16
N ASN A 68 5.68 20.94 4.60
CA ASN A 68 6.18 20.00 5.61
C ASN A 68 6.45 18.61 5.00
N ALA A 69 6.43 18.49 3.67
CA ALA A 69 6.62 17.22 3.00
C ALA A 69 8.10 16.94 2.76
N ALA A 70 8.49 15.68 2.92
CA ALA A 70 9.80 15.20 2.56
C ALA A 70 9.70 14.21 1.40
N TYR A 71 10.71 14.22 0.53
CA TYR A 71 10.90 13.15 -0.46
C TYR A 71 10.98 11.82 0.27
N PHE A 72 10.21 10.85 -0.21
CA PHE A 72 10.01 9.57 0.45
C PHE A 72 10.72 8.44 -0.30
N ALA A 73 10.37 8.25 -1.57
CA ALA A 73 10.89 7.18 -2.41
C ALA A 73 10.66 7.49 -3.90
N ALA A 74 11.42 6.82 -4.76
CA ALA A 74 11.10 6.68 -6.17
C ALA A 74 10.32 5.37 -6.34
N VAL A 75 9.15 5.39 -6.96
CA VAL A 75 8.28 4.21 -7.12
C VAL A 75 7.95 4.02 -8.59
N ARG A 76 7.94 2.77 -9.06
CA ARG A 76 7.51 2.42 -10.40
C ARG A 76 6.69 1.15 -10.40
N GLU A 77 5.84 1.04 -11.40
CA GLU A 77 5.20 -0.21 -11.79
C GLU A 77 5.84 -0.73 -13.08
N ASP A 78 6.11 -2.03 -13.17
CA ASP A 78 6.57 -2.65 -14.41
C ASP A 78 5.46 -3.35 -15.20
N ASN A 79 5.81 -3.83 -16.39
CA ASN A 79 4.90 -4.52 -17.29
C ASN A 79 4.36 -5.85 -16.72
N GLN A 80 4.97 -6.36 -15.64
CA GLN A 80 4.50 -7.53 -14.90
C GLN A 80 3.68 -7.15 -13.67
N LYS A 81 3.21 -5.89 -13.55
CA LYS A 81 2.36 -5.41 -12.45
C LYS A 81 3.05 -5.52 -11.09
N ARG A 82 4.38 -5.38 -11.10
CA ARG A 82 5.20 -5.34 -9.88
C ARG A 82 5.53 -3.91 -9.55
N ILE A 83 5.33 -3.56 -8.29
CA ILE A 83 5.57 -2.23 -7.78
C ILE A 83 6.89 -2.25 -7.04
N TRP A 84 7.85 -1.54 -7.59
CA TRP A 84 9.21 -1.42 -7.08
C TRP A 84 9.41 -0.04 -6.47
N ARG A 85 10.31 0.04 -5.49
CA ARG A 85 10.72 1.31 -4.92
C ARG A 85 12.22 1.39 -4.70
N ILE A 86 12.73 2.62 -4.73
CA ILE A 86 14.06 2.98 -4.23
C ILE A 86 13.84 3.98 -3.10
N GLU A 87 14.33 3.66 -1.91
CA GLU A 87 14.26 4.54 -0.75
C GLU A 87 15.11 5.79 -0.96
N ARG A 88 14.76 6.86 -0.25
CA ARG A 88 15.65 8.01 -0.10
C ARG A 88 17.02 7.53 0.40
N ASP A 89 18.06 7.99 -0.28
CA ASP A 89 19.47 7.68 0.00
C ASP A 89 19.88 6.21 -0.25
N ALA A 90 19.04 5.41 -0.92
CA ALA A 90 19.35 4.07 -1.38
C ALA A 90 19.57 4.01 -2.89
N PHE A 91 20.23 2.95 -3.35
CA PHE A 91 20.46 2.67 -4.78
C PHE A 91 19.82 1.36 -5.24
N GLU A 92 19.35 0.54 -4.30
CA GLU A 92 18.76 -0.76 -4.56
C GLU A 92 17.24 -0.68 -4.67
N GLU A 93 16.70 -1.38 -5.66
CA GLU A 93 15.26 -1.56 -5.79
C GLU A 93 14.74 -2.64 -4.85
N LYS A 94 13.61 -2.34 -4.23
CA LYS A 94 12.90 -3.24 -3.31
C LYS A 94 11.46 -3.46 -3.78
N LEU A 95 11.05 -4.72 -3.84
CA LEU A 95 9.70 -5.10 -4.26
C LEU A 95 8.68 -4.81 -3.14
N LEU A 96 7.65 -4.03 -3.43
CA LEU A 96 6.53 -3.81 -2.52
C LEU A 96 5.36 -4.75 -2.78
N TYR A 97 4.96 -4.87 -4.05
CA TYR A 97 3.76 -5.59 -4.48
C TYR A 97 4.02 -6.33 -5.78
N ASP A 98 3.38 -7.49 -5.95
CA ASP A 98 3.36 -8.22 -7.21
C ASP A 98 1.92 -8.68 -7.50
N PHE A 99 1.21 -7.92 -8.34
CA PHE A 99 -0.18 -8.20 -8.72
C PHE A 99 -0.30 -9.18 -9.89
N SER A 100 0.80 -9.78 -10.36
CA SER A 100 0.74 -10.86 -11.35
C SER A 100 0.40 -12.23 -10.75
N LYS A 101 0.43 -12.33 -9.42
CA LYS A 101 0.40 -13.60 -8.70
C LYS A 101 -0.99 -14.17 -8.49
N SER A 102 -1.03 -15.50 -8.45
CA SER A 102 -2.23 -16.30 -8.28
C SER A 102 -2.30 -16.89 -6.87
N ILE A 103 -3.48 -17.42 -6.50
CA ILE A 103 -3.68 -18.10 -5.22
C ILE A 103 -2.67 -19.24 -5.07
N GLY A 104 -1.98 -19.30 -3.93
CA GLY A 104 -0.93 -20.27 -3.61
C GLY A 104 0.49 -19.75 -3.86
N ASP A 105 0.66 -18.72 -4.69
CA ASP A 105 1.98 -18.15 -4.96
C ASP A 105 2.56 -17.47 -3.72
N THR A 106 3.88 -17.57 -3.57
CA THR A 106 4.64 -16.90 -2.51
C THR A 106 5.55 -15.83 -3.10
N ILE A 107 5.61 -14.67 -2.43
CA ILE A 107 6.30 -13.46 -2.88
C ILE A 107 7.23 -13.01 -1.76
N VAL A 108 8.45 -12.62 -2.11
CA VAL A 108 9.36 -11.92 -1.18
C VAL A 108 9.13 -10.42 -1.34
N VAL A 109 8.61 -9.78 -0.30
CA VAL A 109 8.35 -8.34 -0.26
C VAL A 109 9.23 -7.64 0.76
N HIS A 110 9.49 -6.37 0.53
CA HIS A 110 10.40 -5.54 1.31
C HIS A 110 9.64 -4.31 1.84
N PRO A 111 8.79 -4.46 2.86
CA PRO A 111 8.08 -3.35 3.46
C PRO A 111 9.05 -2.41 4.19
N MET A 112 8.77 -1.11 4.24
CA MET A 112 9.63 -0.15 4.94
C MET A 112 9.74 -0.40 6.43
N SER A 113 8.64 -0.87 7.04
CA SER A 113 8.67 -1.27 8.44
C SER A 113 9.58 -2.48 8.71
N ALA A 114 10.05 -3.22 7.69
CA ALA A 114 10.89 -4.41 7.90
C ALA A 114 12.13 -4.10 8.73
N ASN A 115 12.85 -3.03 8.37
CA ASN A 115 14.12 -2.66 8.97
C ASN A 115 14.00 -2.40 10.48
N TYR A 116 12.86 -1.88 10.94
CA TYR A 116 12.59 -1.66 12.36
C TYR A 116 12.59 -2.95 13.20
N PHE A 117 12.39 -4.10 12.57
CA PHE A 117 12.36 -5.41 13.22
C PHE A 117 13.60 -6.27 12.89
N GLY A 118 14.66 -5.66 12.36
CA GLY A 118 15.91 -6.35 12.02
C GLY A 118 15.76 -7.37 10.89
N ARG A 119 14.75 -7.21 10.02
CA ARG A 119 14.57 -8.00 8.80
C ARG A 119 14.56 -7.08 7.60
N ASP A 120 15.08 -7.54 6.48
CA ASP A 120 15.02 -6.77 5.22
C ASP A 120 13.82 -7.15 4.34
N SER A 121 13.27 -8.36 4.54
CA SER A 121 12.18 -8.90 3.72
C SER A 121 11.27 -9.87 4.47
N TYR A 122 10.11 -10.13 3.88
CA TYR A 122 9.13 -11.11 4.34
C TYR A 122 8.62 -11.94 3.18
N HIS A 123 8.16 -13.14 3.51
CA HIS A 123 7.45 -13.98 2.54
C HIS A 123 5.96 -13.87 2.80
N VAL A 124 5.21 -13.50 1.76
CA VAL A 124 3.75 -13.46 1.78
C VAL A 124 3.20 -14.44 0.77
N THR A 125 2.11 -15.12 1.11
CA THR A 125 1.43 -16.03 0.19
C THR A 125 0.08 -15.45 -0.21
N ILE A 126 -0.32 -15.54 -1.48
CA ILE A 126 -1.67 -15.15 -1.89
C ILE A 126 -2.63 -16.25 -1.47
N VAL A 127 -3.49 -16.00 -0.47
CA VAL A 127 -4.43 -17.02 0.03
C VAL A 127 -5.79 -16.94 -0.62
N ARG A 128 -6.16 -15.76 -1.14
CA ARG A 128 -7.43 -15.54 -1.83
C ARG A 128 -7.32 -14.34 -2.76
N VAL A 129 -8.02 -14.41 -3.88
CA VAL A 129 -8.29 -13.26 -4.75
C VAL A 129 -9.80 -13.12 -4.87
N ASP A 130 -10.32 -11.94 -4.53
CA ASP A 130 -11.72 -11.55 -4.74
C ASP A 130 -11.79 -10.16 -5.38
N SER A 131 -13.00 -9.62 -5.54
CA SER A 131 -13.21 -8.27 -6.06
C SER A 131 -13.99 -7.42 -5.08
N ILE A 132 -13.66 -6.13 -5.04
CA ILE A 132 -14.34 -5.12 -4.23
C ILE A 132 -14.73 -3.92 -5.09
N ILE A 133 -15.74 -3.18 -4.67
CA ILE A 133 -16.16 -1.95 -5.37
C ILE A 133 -15.30 -0.78 -4.86
N VAL A 134 -14.63 -0.10 -5.79
CA VAL A 134 -13.92 1.17 -5.56
C VAL A 134 -14.43 2.15 -6.61
N HIS A 135 -15.12 3.21 -6.18
CA HIS A 135 -15.71 4.22 -7.06
C HIS A 135 -16.46 3.62 -8.26
N ASN A 136 -17.50 2.84 -7.97
CA ASN A 136 -18.38 2.19 -8.95
C ASN A 136 -17.74 1.13 -9.87
N SER A 137 -16.46 0.80 -9.66
CA SER A 137 -15.77 -0.24 -10.44
C SER A 137 -15.22 -1.36 -9.56
N TYR A 138 -15.23 -2.58 -10.09
CA TYR A 138 -14.65 -3.74 -9.41
C TYR A 138 -13.14 -3.81 -9.57
N ARG A 139 -12.41 -3.78 -8.46
CA ARG A 139 -10.96 -4.00 -8.42
C ARG A 139 -10.63 -5.31 -7.74
N LYS A 140 -9.60 -6.01 -8.20
CA LYS A 140 -9.14 -7.22 -7.49
C LYS A 140 -8.56 -6.83 -6.15
N ARG A 141 -8.86 -7.66 -5.16
CA ARG A 141 -8.31 -7.63 -3.82
C ARG A 141 -7.70 -8.97 -3.50
N TYR A 142 -6.43 -8.93 -3.10
CA TYR A 142 -5.62 -10.07 -2.74
C TYR A 142 -5.58 -10.14 -1.23
N THR A 143 -6.01 -11.26 -0.66
CA THR A 143 -5.74 -11.58 0.75
C THR A 143 -4.35 -12.17 0.79
N ILE A 144 -3.44 -11.52 1.51
CA ILE A 144 -2.10 -12.07 1.76
C ILE A 144 -2.14 -12.88 3.06
N GLY A 145 -1.44 -14.00 3.10
CA GLY A 145 -1.23 -14.83 4.27
C GLY A 145 0.23 -14.81 4.71
N ASN A 146 0.47 -15.23 5.94
CA ASN A 146 1.82 -15.42 6.45
C ASN A 146 2.37 -16.81 6.08
N VAL A 147 3.67 -16.87 5.84
CA VAL A 147 4.39 -18.14 5.76
C VAL A 147 4.70 -18.64 7.18
N LYS A 148 4.70 -19.97 7.37
CA LYS A 148 5.01 -20.61 8.66
C LYS A 148 6.32 -20.05 9.25
N GLY A 149 6.27 -19.60 10.50
CA GLY A 149 7.41 -18.99 11.19
C GLY A 149 7.49 -17.46 11.09
N GLN A 150 6.57 -16.80 10.40
CA GLN A 150 6.45 -15.34 10.38
C GLN A 150 5.24 -14.87 11.21
N THR A 151 5.47 -13.90 12.09
CA THR A 151 4.46 -13.31 12.98
C THR A 151 4.14 -11.89 12.54
N PHE A 152 3.11 -11.73 11.72
CA PHE A 152 2.55 -10.43 11.36
C PHE A 152 1.04 -10.57 11.15
N VAL A 153 0.33 -9.44 11.16
CA VAL A 153 -1.11 -9.43 10.87
C VAL A 153 -1.31 -9.27 9.36
N PRO A 154 -1.66 -10.35 8.63
CA PRO A 154 -1.95 -10.25 7.20
C PRO A 154 -3.12 -9.30 6.93
N LYS A 155 -3.08 -8.66 5.76
CA LYS A 155 -4.11 -7.74 5.29
C LYS A 155 -4.39 -7.94 3.80
N TYR A 156 -4.94 -6.91 3.16
CA TYR A 156 -5.30 -6.94 1.75
C TYR A 156 -4.40 -6.05 0.91
N TRP A 157 -4.11 -6.49 -0.31
CA TRP A 157 -3.67 -5.62 -1.41
C TRP A 157 -4.83 -5.39 -2.37
N ILE A 158 -4.94 -4.19 -2.93
CA ILE A 158 -5.99 -3.82 -3.88
C ILE A 158 -5.32 -3.20 -5.11
N GLU A 159 -5.71 -3.64 -6.30
CA GLU A 159 -5.16 -3.09 -7.55
C GLU A 159 -5.39 -1.56 -7.63
N GLY A 160 -4.37 -0.84 -8.07
CA GLY A 160 -4.36 0.62 -8.15
C GLY A 160 -4.42 1.36 -6.81
N ILE A 161 -4.27 0.67 -5.67
CA ILE A 161 -4.24 1.28 -4.33
C ILE A 161 -3.05 0.76 -3.50
N GLY A 162 -2.73 -0.53 -3.60
CA GLY A 162 -1.71 -1.16 -2.76
C GLY A 162 -2.29 -1.75 -1.48
N SER A 163 -1.52 -1.69 -0.39
CA SER A 163 -1.88 -2.35 0.87
C SER A 163 -2.86 -1.56 1.74
N THR A 164 -3.77 -2.28 2.40
CA THR A 164 -4.65 -1.73 3.45
C THR A 164 -3.93 -1.42 4.77
N ARG A 165 -2.64 -1.78 4.91
CA ARG A 165 -1.71 -1.27 5.93
C ARG A 165 -1.03 0.05 5.53
N GLY A 166 -1.44 0.64 4.42
CA GLY A 166 -0.76 1.82 3.86
C GLY A 166 0.19 1.44 2.74
N LEU A 167 0.67 2.48 2.06
CA LEU A 167 1.47 2.40 0.83
C LEU A 167 2.79 1.62 1.02
N ILE A 168 3.35 1.62 2.22
CA ILE A 168 4.78 1.37 2.45
C ILE A 168 5.07 0.00 3.06
N ASP A 169 4.02 -0.68 3.52
CA ASP A 169 4.15 -1.84 4.42
C ASP A 169 3.79 -3.17 3.79
N SER A 170 3.48 -3.22 2.50
CA SER A 170 3.18 -4.48 1.78
C SER A 170 2.16 -5.37 2.49
N GLY A 171 1.26 -4.80 3.30
CA GLY A 171 0.25 -5.51 4.09
C GLY A 171 0.78 -6.22 5.33
N ILE A 172 2.04 -5.99 5.69
CA ILE A 172 2.71 -6.54 6.86
C ILE A 172 2.69 -5.49 7.97
N SER A 173 2.33 -5.89 9.18
CA SER A 173 2.41 -5.03 10.33
C SER A 173 2.79 -5.86 11.56
N GLN A 174 3.97 -5.61 12.12
CA GLN A 174 4.34 -6.14 13.42
C GLN A 174 3.98 -5.13 14.51
N GLN A 175 3.56 -5.62 15.67
CA GLN A 175 3.16 -4.76 16.78
C GLN A 175 4.43 -4.08 17.30
N LEU A 176 4.52 -2.75 17.22
CA LEU A 176 5.55 -2.03 17.94
C LEU A 176 5.39 -2.38 19.43
N ARG A 177 6.47 -2.79 20.10
CA ARG A 177 6.46 -2.93 21.56
C ARG A 177 6.13 -1.55 22.13
N GLY A 178 4.92 -1.38 22.69
CA GLY A 178 4.52 -0.09 23.29
C GLY A 178 3.23 0.56 22.77
N ASN A 179 2.27 -0.21 22.23
CA ASN A 179 0.89 0.25 22.03
C ASN A 179 0.69 1.38 20.98
N ILE A 180 1.63 1.53 20.05
CA ILE A 180 1.44 2.39 18.87
C ILE A 180 0.79 1.51 17.81
N GLY A 181 -0.47 1.81 17.46
CA GLY A 181 -1.29 1.00 16.57
C GLY A 181 -0.62 0.74 15.22
N TYR A 182 -1.10 -0.29 14.52
CA TYR A 182 -0.60 -0.62 13.19
C TYR A 182 -0.88 0.50 12.19
N PRO A 183 -0.03 0.69 11.17
CA PRO A 183 -0.36 1.56 10.05
C PRO A 183 -1.63 1.03 9.37
N GLU A 184 -2.57 1.92 9.13
CA GLU A 184 -3.85 1.60 8.50
C GLU A 184 -4.12 2.63 7.43
N LEU A 185 -4.32 2.16 6.20
CA LEU A 185 -4.83 3.01 5.13
C LEU A 185 -6.27 3.36 5.50
N LEU A 186 -6.51 4.63 5.80
CA LEU A 186 -7.83 5.15 6.15
C LEU A 186 -8.59 5.53 4.88
N CYS A 187 -7.92 6.25 4.00
CA CYS A 187 -8.47 6.75 2.75
C CYS A 187 -7.45 6.72 1.62
N PHE A 188 -7.98 6.53 0.42
CA PHE A 188 -7.29 6.70 -0.84
C PHE A 188 -8.04 7.75 -1.66
N THR A 189 -7.41 8.88 -1.91
CA THR A 189 -8.04 10.05 -2.55
C THR A 189 -7.37 10.36 -3.86
N THR A 190 -8.13 10.34 -4.95
CA THR A 190 -7.72 10.85 -6.26
C THR A 190 -8.33 12.23 -6.49
N GLU A 191 -8.08 12.83 -7.65
CA GLU A 191 -8.77 14.05 -8.08
C GLU A 191 -10.29 13.87 -8.25
N GLN A 192 -10.76 12.63 -8.44
CA GLN A 192 -12.14 12.33 -8.81
C GLN A 192 -12.97 11.80 -7.64
N TYR A 193 -12.34 11.11 -6.68
CA TYR A 193 -13.05 10.50 -5.56
C TYR A 193 -12.15 10.22 -4.36
N THR A 194 -12.80 10.02 -3.21
CA THR A 194 -12.18 9.44 -2.02
C THR A 194 -12.78 8.06 -1.75
N TYR A 195 -11.93 7.05 -1.70
CA TYR A 195 -12.27 5.71 -1.25
C TYR A 195 -11.91 5.56 0.22
N HIS A 196 -12.92 5.39 1.07
CA HIS A 196 -12.77 5.16 2.50
C HIS A 196 -12.56 3.68 2.77
N VAL A 197 -11.34 3.31 3.17
CA VAL A 197 -10.97 1.94 3.53
C VAL A 197 -11.39 1.64 4.97
N SER A 198 -11.30 2.63 5.85
CA SER A 198 -11.74 2.55 7.25
C SER A 198 -13.26 2.76 7.38
N SER A 199 -13.88 2.01 8.30
CA SER A 199 -15.31 2.16 8.62
C SER A 199 -15.65 3.52 9.24
N ASN A 200 -14.69 4.17 9.90
CA ASN A 200 -14.89 5.47 10.55
C ASN A 200 -15.01 6.64 9.55
N LYS A 201 -14.78 6.40 8.24
CA LYS A 201 -14.75 7.40 7.16
C LYS A 201 -13.78 8.58 7.34
N ASP A 202 -13.18 8.76 8.51
CA ASP A 202 -12.12 9.75 8.74
C ASP A 202 -10.83 9.37 8.02
N CYS A 203 -10.24 10.33 7.30
CA CYS A 203 -8.95 10.18 6.61
C CYS A 203 -7.75 10.62 7.47
N PHE A 204 -7.97 10.83 8.76
CA PHE A 204 -6.93 11.19 9.71
C PHE A 204 -7.26 10.59 11.06
N ARG A 205 -6.29 9.89 11.66
CA ARG A 205 -6.42 9.33 13.00
C ARG A 205 -5.23 9.77 13.83
N PRO A 206 -5.40 10.75 14.75
CA PRO A 206 -4.32 11.15 15.63
C PRO A 206 -3.91 9.99 16.53
N ILE A 207 -2.61 9.91 16.82
CA ILE A 207 -2.10 8.98 17.84
C ILE A 207 -2.62 9.47 19.18
N THR A 208 -3.64 8.82 19.71
CA THR A 208 -4.03 8.99 21.11
C THR A 208 -3.07 8.17 21.94
N LEU A 209 -2.09 8.82 22.56
CA LEU A 209 -1.28 8.14 23.55
C LEU A 209 -2.22 7.71 24.69
N PRO A 210 -2.13 6.48 25.22
CA PRO A 210 -2.83 6.17 26.46
C PRO A 210 -2.32 7.15 27.53
N ARG A 211 -3.22 7.76 28.33
CA ARG A 211 -2.89 8.77 29.38
C ARG A 211 -1.66 8.42 30.24
N ARG A 212 -1.40 7.12 30.44
CA ARG A 212 -0.25 6.60 31.19
C ARG A 212 1.10 6.82 30.49
N ALA A 213 1.14 6.80 29.16
CA ALA A 213 2.32 7.09 28.34
C ALA A 213 2.57 8.61 28.22
N GLU A 214 1.51 9.42 28.15
CA GLU A 214 1.63 10.89 28.18
C GLU A 214 2.30 11.37 29.48
N ASN A 215 1.86 10.85 30.62
CA ASN A 215 2.47 11.17 31.92
C ASN A 215 3.92 10.70 32.04
N PHE A 216 4.32 9.66 31.31
CA PHE A 216 5.70 9.16 31.32
C PHE A 216 6.62 10.04 30.47
N ILE A 217 6.14 10.52 29.31
CA ILE A 217 6.90 11.44 28.44
C ILE A 217 7.07 12.79 29.13
N ILE A 218 6.00 13.35 29.70
CA ILE A 218 6.05 14.62 30.44
C ILE A 218 7.03 14.53 31.60
N LYS A 219 7.01 13.41 32.35
CA LYS A 219 7.97 13.19 33.44
C LYS A 219 9.41 13.12 32.92
N LYS A 220 9.66 12.41 31.82
CA LYS A 220 11.00 12.29 31.22
C LYS A 220 11.52 13.65 30.73
N GLU A 221 10.70 14.44 30.04
CA GLU A 221 11.05 15.79 29.59
C GLU A 221 11.32 16.75 30.76
N LEU A 222 10.53 16.63 31.85
CA LEU A 222 10.74 17.40 33.08
C LEU A 222 12.06 17.03 33.78
N ASP A 223 12.38 15.73 33.86
CA ASP A 223 13.61 15.23 34.46
C ASP A 223 14.85 15.65 33.63
N GLU A 224 14.76 15.65 32.29
CA GLU A 224 15.82 16.17 31.40
C GLU A 224 16.00 17.69 31.55
N LEU A 225 14.91 18.46 31.65
CA LEU A 225 14.98 19.91 31.90
C LEU A 225 15.57 20.23 33.26
N LEU A 226 15.25 19.48 34.32
CA LEU A 226 15.81 19.68 35.65
C LEU A 226 17.31 19.35 35.70
N SER A 227 17.77 18.36 34.94
CA SER A 227 19.20 18.01 34.85
C SER A 227 20.08 19.05 34.15
N LEU A 228 19.49 20.05 33.50
CA LEU A 228 20.20 21.16 32.85
C LEU A 228 20.32 22.39 33.75
N ILE A 229 19.75 22.34 34.97
CA ILE A 229 19.69 23.46 35.93
C ILE A 229 20.47 23.10 37.22
N GLU A 230 21.11 21.93 37.27
CA GLU A 230 22.13 21.55 38.27
C GLU A 230 23.54 21.61 37.65
#